data_AF-A0A382QGI7-F1
#
_entry.id   AF-A0A382QGI7-F1
#
_cell.length_a   1.000
_cell.length_b   1.000
_cell.length_c   1.000
_cell.angle_alpha   90.00
_cell.angle_beta   90.00
_cell.angle_gamma   90.00
#
_symmetry.space_group_name_H-M   'P 1'
#
loop_
_entity.id
_entity.type
_entity.pdbx_description
1 polymer ?
#
loop_
_entity_poly.entity_id
_entity_poly.type
_entity_poly.pdbx_seq_one_letter_code
_entity_poly.pdbx_strand_id
1 'polypeptide(L)'
;MNAKLLAGVSILALTLGACADKEPGPLVNTPEVKYKTEKVKAAVGIIPSWYKEMPEKEGSIFTVGAATAPDLQLAVDIAILNGKVVLADRINGKLKAMTKQFVAKLGSTDIDSAVITEVEKVVKNVIANVDVAGYNPTKINVFPTGTQYRAFVLLEYSDKEAYKIIMNRMRKDRMVYSRLRSTEAWKDLEREVEKSAKQDEAQSLTNLEKVIKKNREVTAEKPTT
;
A
#
# COMPACT_ATOMS: atom_id res chain seq x y z
N MET A 1 19.20 -83.21 43.03
CA MET A 1 19.31 -81.79 43.44
C MET A 1 20.21 -81.07 42.45
N ASN A 2 19.91 -79.78 42.24
CA ASN A 2 20.59 -78.76 41.43
C ASN A 2 22.15 -78.86 41.42
N ALA A 3 22.96 -78.42 40.45
CA ALA A 3 22.87 -77.88 39.08
C ALA A 3 23.91 -76.74 38.93
N LYS A 4 24.62 -76.68 37.79
CA LYS A 4 25.66 -75.67 37.42
C LYS A 4 26.96 -75.78 38.25
N LEU A 5 28.17 -75.46 37.80
CA LEU A 5 28.74 -74.94 36.53
C LEU A 5 29.89 -75.89 36.08
N LEU A 6 30.69 -75.76 34.99
CA LEU A 6 30.79 -74.79 33.88
C LEU A 6 31.45 -75.46 32.64
N ALA A 7 30.84 -75.36 31.46
CA ALA A 7 31.44 -75.55 30.11
C ALA A 7 30.52 -74.83 29.10
N GLY A 8 30.94 -74.28 27.97
CA GLY A 8 32.26 -74.09 27.38
C GLY A 8 32.11 -73.69 25.90
N VAL A 9 33.08 -72.95 25.35
CA VAL A 9 33.23 -72.63 23.90
C VAL A 9 32.22 -71.65 23.27
N SER A 10 32.75 -70.86 22.33
CA SER A 10 32.17 -69.73 21.59
C SER A 10 31.07 -70.07 20.57
N ILE A 11 30.57 -68.98 19.95
CA ILE A 11 29.86 -68.85 18.65
C ILE A 11 28.35 -68.53 18.80
N LEU A 12 28.02 -67.24 18.66
CA LEU A 12 26.87 -66.66 17.94
C LEU A 12 27.07 -65.13 17.97
N ALA A 13 27.63 -64.51 16.93
CA ALA A 13 26.94 -64.05 15.72
C ALA A 13 25.97 -62.87 15.97
N LEU A 14 26.44 -61.66 15.62
CA LEU A 14 25.69 -60.56 14.99
C LEU A 14 24.27 -60.23 15.53
N THR A 15 24.21 -59.27 16.47
CA THR A 15 22.97 -58.50 16.76
C THR A 15 23.20 -56.98 16.66
N LEU A 16 23.95 -56.54 15.63
CA LEU A 16 23.94 -55.14 15.16
C LEU A 16 22.89 -55.01 14.04
N GLY A 17 21.61 -55.07 14.43
CA GLY A 17 20.48 -55.14 13.50
C GLY A 17 19.22 -54.45 14.04
N ALA A 18 19.36 -53.22 14.53
CA ALA A 18 18.25 -52.43 15.08
C ALA A 18 18.30 -50.92 14.74
N CYS A 19 19.13 -50.53 13.75
CA CYS A 19 19.20 -49.16 13.21
C CYS A 19 19.14 -49.17 11.67
N ALA A 20 18.23 -49.95 11.11
CA ALA A 20 17.79 -49.84 9.72
C ALA A 20 16.34 -49.32 9.69
N ASP A 21 15.96 -48.62 8.62
CA ASP A 21 14.62 -48.05 8.39
C ASP A 21 14.15 -46.97 9.38
N LYS A 22 14.86 -45.84 9.32
CA LYS A 22 14.25 -44.54 9.02
C LYS A 22 15.32 -43.59 8.48
N GLU A 23 15.51 -43.59 7.16
CA GLU A 23 15.97 -42.37 6.52
C GLU A 23 15.02 -41.23 6.95
N PRO A 24 15.53 -40.07 7.40
CA PRO A 24 14.67 -38.96 7.74
C PRO A 24 13.97 -38.52 6.45
N GLY A 25 12.69 -38.89 6.32
CA GLY A 25 11.86 -38.52 5.18
C GLY A 25 11.95 -37.00 4.95
N PRO A 26 11.82 -36.53 3.69
CA PRO A 26 12.17 -35.16 3.30
C PRO A 26 11.70 -34.14 4.33
N LEU A 27 12.59 -33.26 4.80
CA LEU A 27 12.39 -32.41 6.00
C LEU A 27 11.05 -31.65 6.04
N VAL A 28 10.47 -31.39 4.85
CA VAL A 28 9.11 -30.88 4.60
C VAL A 28 7.96 -31.71 5.16
N ASN A 29 8.15 -33.00 5.47
CA ASN A 29 7.09 -33.93 5.87
C ASN A 29 6.92 -34.12 7.38
N THR A 30 7.76 -33.46 8.20
CA THR A 30 7.63 -33.46 9.65
C THR A 30 6.30 -32.85 10.10
N PRO A 31 5.69 -33.29 11.23
CA PRO A 31 4.43 -32.72 11.72
C PRO A 31 4.52 -31.20 11.97
N GLU A 32 5.67 -30.73 12.44
CA GLU A 32 5.91 -29.30 12.69
C GLU A 32 5.94 -28.47 11.40
N VAL A 33 6.61 -28.97 10.34
CA VAL A 33 6.61 -28.26 9.04
C VAL A 33 5.22 -28.28 8.43
N LYS A 34 4.50 -29.41 8.47
CA LYS A 34 3.09 -29.48 8.03
C LYS A 34 2.21 -28.44 8.74
N TYR A 35 2.30 -28.35 10.07
CA TYR A 35 1.57 -27.34 10.85
C TYR A 35 1.94 -25.90 10.45
N LYS A 36 3.23 -25.59 10.28
CA LYS A 36 3.70 -24.28 9.81
C LYS A 36 3.19 -23.97 8.39
N THR A 37 3.19 -24.94 7.49
CA THR A 37 2.66 -24.82 6.12
C THR A 37 1.15 -24.55 6.11
N GLU A 38 0.34 -25.28 6.89
CA GLU A 38 -1.10 -25.03 6.97
C GLU A 38 -1.40 -23.66 7.61
N LYS A 39 -0.64 -23.24 8.63
CA LYS A 39 -0.72 -21.89 9.20
C LYS A 39 -0.45 -20.79 8.14
N VAL A 40 0.54 -21.00 7.27
CA VAL A 40 0.84 -20.08 6.16
C VAL A 40 -0.27 -20.09 5.11
N LYS A 41 -0.79 -21.26 4.72
CA LYS A 41 -1.93 -21.37 3.77
C LYS A 41 -3.15 -20.62 4.28
N ALA A 42 -3.54 -20.82 5.54
CA ALA A 42 -4.65 -20.10 6.17
C ALA A 42 -4.40 -18.57 6.16
N ALA A 43 -3.18 -18.14 6.50
CA ALA A 43 -2.79 -16.73 6.48
C ALA A 43 -2.78 -16.10 5.08
N VAL A 44 -2.58 -16.88 4.01
CA VAL A 44 -2.66 -16.43 2.60
C VAL A 44 -4.10 -16.46 2.08
N GLY A 45 -4.93 -17.36 2.60
CA GLY A 45 -6.37 -17.46 2.29
C GLY A 45 -7.16 -16.23 2.72
N ILE A 46 -6.83 -15.63 3.87
CA ILE A 46 -7.49 -14.42 4.38
C ILE A 46 -7.06 -13.11 3.70
N ILE A 47 -6.04 -13.12 2.84
CA ILE A 47 -5.57 -11.91 2.16
C ILE A 47 -6.64 -11.47 1.13
N PRO A 48 -7.20 -10.25 1.22
CA PRO A 48 -8.21 -9.77 0.28
C PRO A 48 -7.72 -9.78 -1.17
N SER A 49 -8.62 -10.03 -2.13
CA SER A 49 -8.28 -10.03 -3.57
C SER A 49 -7.64 -8.72 -4.00
N TRP A 50 -8.19 -7.58 -3.58
CA TRP A 50 -7.68 -6.24 -3.87
C TRP A 50 -6.28 -5.94 -3.30
N TYR A 51 -5.78 -6.77 -2.38
CA TYR A 51 -4.42 -6.69 -1.84
C TYR A 51 -3.42 -7.52 -2.69
N LYS A 52 -3.90 -8.57 -3.37
CA LYS A 52 -3.13 -9.38 -4.32
C LYS A 52 -3.07 -8.72 -5.69
N GLU A 53 -4.23 -8.28 -6.16
CA GLU A 53 -4.45 -7.57 -7.41
C GLU A 53 -4.84 -6.13 -7.07
N MET A 54 -3.84 -5.25 -7.12
CA MET A 54 -4.04 -3.83 -6.83
C MET A 54 -4.99 -3.22 -7.86
N PRO A 55 -6.02 -2.47 -7.45
CA PRO A 55 -6.94 -1.86 -8.40
C PRO A 55 -6.22 -0.81 -9.25
N GLU A 56 -6.66 -0.66 -10.50
CA GLU A 56 -6.22 0.38 -11.42
C GLU A 56 -7.37 1.36 -11.68
N LYS A 57 -7.02 2.65 -11.74
CA LYS A 57 -7.93 3.75 -12.07
C LYS A 57 -7.09 4.88 -12.62
N GLU A 58 -7.45 5.39 -13.80
CA GLU A 58 -6.77 6.52 -14.41
C GLU A 58 -6.83 7.75 -13.49
N GLY A 59 -5.68 8.43 -13.32
CA GLY A 59 -5.58 9.57 -12.42
C GLY A 59 -5.50 9.24 -10.92
N SER A 60 -5.34 7.97 -10.54
CA SER A 60 -5.16 7.54 -9.14
C SER A 60 -3.93 6.64 -8.95
N ILE A 61 -3.16 6.93 -7.91
CA ILE A 61 -2.14 6.07 -7.31
C ILE A 61 -2.79 5.30 -6.17
N PHE A 62 -2.81 3.97 -6.25
CA PHE A 62 -3.16 3.13 -5.11
C PHE A 62 -1.91 2.67 -4.37
N THR A 63 -2.01 2.47 -3.06
CA THR A 63 -1.08 1.67 -2.27
C THR A 63 -1.83 0.78 -1.31
N VAL A 64 -1.16 -0.30 -0.89
CA VAL A 64 -1.66 -1.18 0.16
C VAL A 64 -0.71 -1.18 1.33
N GLY A 65 -1.27 -1.32 2.53
CA GLY A 65 -0.53 -1.53 3.75
C GLY A 65 -1.14 -2.67 4.55
N ALA A 66 -0.30 -3.41 5.27
CA ALA A 66 -0.74 -4.45 6.18
C ALA A 66 0.06 -4.39 7.47
N ALA A 67 -0.56 -4.81 8.58
CA ALA A 67 0.07 -4.89 9.88
C ALA A 67 -0.61 -5.93 10.77
N THR A 68 0.07 -6.33 11.84
CA THR A 68 -0.49 -7.16 12.91
C THR A 68 -0.21 -6.52 14.26
N ALA A 69 -1.23 -6.39 15.10
CA ALA A 69 -1.11 -5.82 16.44
C ALA A 69 -2.11 -6.48 17.42
N PRO A 70 -1.87 -6.45 18.74
CA PRO A 70 -2.79 -7.01 19.74
C PRO A 70 -4.10 -6.20 19.86
N ASP A 71 -4.09 -4.91 19.51
CA ASP A 71 -5.28 -4.06 19.41
C ASP A 71 -5.70 -3.84 17.94
N LEU A 72 -7.00 -3.70 17.71
CA LEU A 72 -7.58 -3.53 16.39
C LEU A 72 -7.28 -2.16 15.78
N GLN A 73 -7.40 -1.08 16.56
CA GLN A 73 -7.15 0.27 16.06
C GLN A 73 -5.67 0.43 15.73
N LEU A 74 -4.79 -0.01 16.64
CA LEU A 74 -3.35 -0.05 16.43
C LEU A 74 -2.96 -0.87 15.18
N ALA A 75 -3.62 -2.00 14.91
CA ALA A 75 -3.38 -2.77 13.69
C ALA A 75 -3.75 -1.96 12.43
N VAL A 76 -4.89 -1.26 12.44
CA VAL A 76 -5.32 -0.41 11.33
C VAL A 76 -4.39 0.79 11.15
N ASP A 77 -3.99 1.47 12.22
CA ASP A 77 -3.12 2.65 12.17
C ASP A 77 -1.72 2.32 11.64
N ILE A 78 -1.11 1.20 12.09
CA ILE A 78 0.17 0.73 11.54
C ILE A 78 0.00 0.30 10.08
N ALA A 79 -1.13 -0.30 9.69
CA ALA A 79 -1.39 -0.63 8.28
C ALA A 79 -1.55 0.63 7.41
N ILE A 80 -2.22 1.68 7.91
CA ILE A 80 -2.29 3.00 7.25
C ILE A 80 -0.88 3.61 7.13
N LEU A 81 -0.08 3.57 8.19
CA LEU A 81 1.29 4.11 8.20
C LEU A 81 2.19 3.38 7.19
N ASN A 82 2.12 2.05 7.13
CA ASN A 82 2.84 1.25 6.13
C ASN A 82 2.39 1.61 4.71
N GLY A 83 1.07 1.77 4.48
CA GLY A 83 0.53 2.22 3.19
C GLY A 83 0.98 3.64 2.80
N LYS A 84 1.12 4.54 3.78
CA LYS A 84 1.63 5.91 3.61
C LYS A 84 3.10 5.97 3.18
N VAL A 85 3.96 5.13 3.77
CA VAL A 85 5.38 5.05 3.39
C VAL A 85 5.52 4.67 1.91
N VAL A 86 4.84 3.59 1.49
CA VAL A 86 4.82 3.18 0.07
C VAL A 86 4.17 4.24 -0.82
N LEU A 87 3.20 5.00 -0.31
CA LEU A 87 2.54 6.07 -1.05
C LEU A 87 3.47 7.26 -1.30
N ALA A 88 4.28 7.65 -0.30
CA ALA A 88 5.27 8.71 -0.45
C ALA A 88 6.26 8.38 -1.58
N ASP A 89 6.79 7.15 -1.62
CA ASP A 89 7.69 6.70 -2.69
C ASP A 89 7.05 6.77 -4.08
N ARG A 90 5.78 6.34 -4.21
CA ARG A 90 5.05 6.41 -5.48
C ARG A 90 4.73 7.83 -5.92
N ILE A 91 4.33 8.70 -4.99
CA ILE A 91 4.13 10.13 -5.26
C ILE A 91 5.44 10.76 -5.71
N ASN A 92 6.55 10.49 -5.03
CA ASN A 92 7.88 10.98 -5.42
C ASN A 92 8.28 10.53 -6.84
N GLY A 93 8.00 9.28 -7.20
CA GLY A 93 8.14 8.78 -8.57
C GLY A 93 7.26 9.52 -9.58
N LYS A 94 5.97 9.71 -9.27
CA LYS A 94 5.01 10.43 -10.12
C LYS A 94 5.39 11.89 -10.30
N LEU A 95 5.66 12.62 -9.22
CA LEU A 95 6.11 14.02 -9.23
C LEU A 95 7.34 14.21 -10.14
N LYS A 96 8.30 13.30 -10.06
CA LYS A 96 9.50 13.30 -10.93
C LYS A 96 9.17 13.07 -12.40
N ALA A 97 8.25 12.15 -12.72
CA ALA A 97 7.79 11.90 -14.09
C ALA A 97 7.03 13.12 -14.66
N MET A 98 6.09 13.68 -13.90
CA MET A 98 5.32 14.86 -14.27
C MET A 98 6.22 16.09 -14.47
N THR A 99 7.25 16.26 -13.62
CA THR A 99 8.25 17.33 -13.78
C THR A 99 9.01 17.20 -15.10
N LYS A 100 9.47 15.98 -15.45
CA LYS A 100 10.13 15.74 -16.74
C LYS A 100 9.23 16.08 -17.93
N GLN A 101 7.97 15.66 -17.88
CA GLN A 101 6.99 15.95 -18.94
C GLN A 101 6.71 17.46 -19.05
N PHE A 102 6.59 18.15 -17.92
CA PHE A 102 6.41 19.61 -17.87
C PHE A 102 7.63 20.35 -18.43
N VAL A 103 8.84 20.00 -18.00
CA VAL A 103 10.10 20.54 -18.53
C VAL A 103 10.24 20.32 -20.03
N ALA A 104 9.87 19.13 -20.54
CA ALA A 104 9.88 18.86 -21.98
C ALA A 104 8.93 19.78 -22.75
N LYS A 105 7.70 20.03 -22.24
CA LYS A 105 6.77 21.01 -22.83
C LYS A 105 7.29 22.45 -22.78
N LEU A 106 8.00 22.84 -21.72
CA LEU A 106 8.63 24.17 -21.61
C LEU A 106 9.79 24.35 -22.61
N GLY A 107 10.59 23.30 -22.82
CA GLY A 107 11.70 23.30 -23.78
C GLY A 107 11.24 23.50 -25.23
N SER A 108 10.01 23.12 -25.58
CA SER A 108 9.41 23.40 -26.89
C SER A 108 8.84 24.82 -27.05
N THR A 109 9.01 25.72 -26.07
CA THR A 109 8.43 27.08 -26.07
C THR A 109 9.46 28.20 -25.91
N ASP A 110 10.71 27.98 -26.37
CA ASP A 110 11.83 28.96 -26.34
C ASP A 110 12.11 29.54 -24.93
N ILE A 111 12.00 28.71 -23.89
CA ILE A 111 12.26 29.11 -22.51
C ILE A 111 13.73 28.88 -22.13
N ASP A 112 14.35 29.90 -21.55
CA ASP A 112 15.71 29.84 -21.01
C ASP A 112 15.98 28.60 -20.14
N SER A 113 17.10 27.92 -20.41
CA SER A 113 17.57 26.77 -19.63
C SER A 113 17.77 27.07 -18.14
N ALA A 114 18.05 28.33 -17.79
CA ALA A 114 18.12 28.81 -16.42
C ALA A 114 16.77 28.70 -15.67
N VAL A 115 15.65 28.91 -16.37
CA VAL A 115 14.29 28.79 -15.81
C VAL A 115 13.94 27.33 -15.60
N ILE A 116 14.24 26.48 -16.58
CA ILE A 116 14.07 25.02 -16.47
C ILE A 116 14.86 24.48 -15.27
N THR A 117 16.10 24.92 -15.11
CA THR A 117 16.97 24.54 -13.99
C THR A 117 16.36 24.95 -12.63
N GLU A 118 15.77 26.13 -12.53
CA GLU A 118 15.12 26.59 -11.29
C GLU A 118 13.81 25.84 -10.99
N VAL A 119 13.01 25.54 -12.02
CA VAL A 119 11.84 24.64 -11.90
C VAL A 119 12.26 23.30 -11.32
N GLU A 120 13.32 22.68 -11.87
CA GLU A 120 13.82 21.41 -11.33
C GLU A 120 14.24 21.50 -9.86
N LYS A 121 14.92 22.57 -9.44
CA LYS A 121 15.29 22.77 -8.01
C LYS A 121 14.04 22.91 -7.14
N VAL A 122 13.07 23.73 -7.57
CA VAL A 122 11.82 23.94 -6.84
C VAL A 122 11.09 22.61 -6.63
N VAL A 123 10.99 21.75 -7.65
CA VAL A 123 10.30 20.45 -7.49
C VAL A 123 11.15 19.39 -6.77
N LYS A 124 12.49 19.39 -6.90
CA LYS A 124 13.36 18.54 -6.06
C LYS A 124 13.15 18.86 -4.56
N ASN A 125 13.02 20.13 -4.22
CA ASN A 125 12.70 20.58 -2.86
C ASN A 125 11.26 20.23 -2.41
N VAL A 126 10.30 20.11 -3.34
CA VAL A 126 8.97 19.55 -3.03
C VAL A 126 9.09 18.07 -2.66
N ILE A 127 9.71 17.28 -3.54
CA ILE A 127 9.87 15.82 -3.40
C ILE A 127 10.55 15.47 -2.06
N ALA A 128 11.56 16.24 -1.66
CA ALA A 128 12.23 16.06 -0.36
C ALA A 128 11.36 16.36 0.88
N ASN A 129 10.23 17.04 0.73
CA ASN A 129 9.34 17.48 1.82
C ASN A 129 7.87 17.08 1.55
N VAL A 130 7.62 16.00 0.81
CA VAL A 130 6.24 15.51 0.57
C VAL A 130 5.69 14.93 1.86
N ASP A 131 4.85 15.72 2.53
CA ASP A 131 3.85 15.15 3.43
C ASP A 131 2.75 14.49 2.59
N VAL A 132 2.40 13.25 2.93
CA VAL A 132 1.34 12.47 2.28
C VAL A 132 -0.02 12.87 2.85
N ALA A 133 -0.39 14.14 2.62
CA ALA A 133 -1.73 14.66 2.86
C ALA A 133 -2.64 14.44 1.63
N GLY A 134 -3.94 14.20 1.84
CA GLY A 134 -4.91 14.00 0.75
C GLY A 134 -5.08 12.56 0.25
N TYR A 135 -4.52 11.57 0.94
CA TYR A 135 -4.86 10.16 0.73
C TYR A 135 -6.25 9.84 1.32
N ASN A 136 -6.95 8.88 0.72
CA ASN A 136 -8.22 8.35 1.23
C ASN A 136 -8.09 6.84 1.50
N PRO A 137 -8.44 6.34 2.70
CA PRO A 137 -8.50 4.90 2.96
C PRO A 137 -9.76 4.31 2.32
N THR A 138 -9.64 3.79 1.09
CA THR A 138 -10.77 3.30 0.28
C THR A 138 -11.28 1.94 0.72
N LYS A 139 -10.43 1.08 1.30
CA LYS A 139 -10.82 -0.23 1.88
C LYS A 139 -10.01 -0.53 3.13
N ILE A 140 -10.67 -1.09 4.15
CA ILE A 140 -10.04 -1.61 5.37
C ILE A 140 -10.68 -2.98 5.65
N ASN A 141 -9.86 -4.01 5.77
CA ASN A 141 -10.28 -5.36 6.14
C ASN A 141 -9.43 -5.83 7.33
N VAL A 142 -10.08 -6.27 8.41
CA VAL A 142 -9.41 -6.80 9.61
C VAL A 142 -9.81 -8.25 9.82
N PHE A 143 -8.82 -9.10 10.13
CA PHE A 143 -9.00 -10.53 10.39
C PHE A 143 -8.32 -10.94 11.69
N PRO A 144 -8.84 -11.93 12.42
CA PRO A 144 -8.12 -12.52 13.55
C PRO A 144 -6.87 -13.28 13.06
N THR A 145 -5.79 -13.23 13.84
CA THR A 145 -4.54 -13.96 13.59
C THR A 145 -3.96 -14.41 14.94
N GLY A 146 -4.43 -15.56 15.42
CA GLY A 146 -4.12 -16.04 16.77
C GLY A 146 -4.75 -15.10 17.82
N THR A 147 -3.92 -14.54 18.70
CA THR A 147 -4.31 -13.56 19.72
C THR A 147 -4.22 -12.09 19.25
N GLN A 148 -3.94 -11.87 17.95
CA GLN A 148 -3.74 -10.54 17.37
C GLN A 148 -4.73 -10.26 16.24
N TYR A 149 -4.89 -8.98 15.90
CA TYR A 149 -5.59 -8.53 14.71
C TYR A 149 -4.60 -8.36 13.56
N ARG A 150 -4.99 -8.78 12.36
CA ARG A 150 -4.31 -8.46 11.10
C ARG A 150 -5.17 -7.51 10.30
N ALA A 151 -4.68 -6.29 10.08
CA ALA A 151 -5.33 -5.31 9.23
C ALA A 151 -4.68 -5.28 7.85
N PHE A 152 -5.51 -5.12 6.83
CA PHE A 152 -5.14 -4.77 5.46
C PHE A 152 -5.86 -3.46 5.11
N VAL A 153 -5.14 -2.53 4.50
CA VAL A 153 -5.65 -1.21 4.10
C VAL A 153 -5.29 -0.95 2.64
N LEU A 154 -6.24 -0.41 1.88
CA LEU A 154 -6.04 0.19 0.56
C LEU A 154 -6.14 1.71 0.70
N LEU A 155 -5.08 2.41 0.33
CA LEU A 155 -5.09 3.86 0.18
C LEU A 155 -5.24 4.22 -1.30
N GLU A 156 -6.09 5.18 -1.58
CA GLU A 156 -6.16 5.87 -2.87
C GLU A 156 -5.62 7.29 -2.72
N TYR A 157 -4.84 7.73 -3.69
CA TYR A 157 -4.33 9.08 -3.80
C TYR A 157 -4.51 9.55 -5.24
N SER A 158 -5.07 10.73 -5.46
CA SER A 158 -5.27 11.21 -6.83
C SER A 158 -4.01 11.89 -7.36
N ASP A 159 -3.66 11.63 -8.63
CA ASP A 159 -2.64 12.38 -9.36
C ASP A 159 -2.91 13.90 -9.33
N LYS A 160 -4.19 14.28 -9.27
CA LYS A 160 -4.66 15.67 -9.07
C LYS A 160 -4.00 16.34 -7.85
N GLU A 161 -3.86 15.62 -6.74
CA GLU A 161 -3.23 16.14 -5.52
C GLU A 161 -1.71 16.30 -5.71
N ALA A 162 -1.04 15.37 -6.40
CA ALA A 162 0.37 15.53 -6.75
C ALA A 162 0.60 16.76 -7.64
N TYR A 163 -0.26 17.02 -8.63
CA TYR A 163 -0.20 18.24 -9.45
C TYR A 163 -0.44 19.51 -8.61
N LYS A 164 -1.45 19.53 -7.73
CA LYS A 164 -1.71 20.64 -6.80
C LYS A 164 -0.47 20.96 -5.95
N ILE A 165 0.24 19.94 -5.46
CA ILE A 165 1.48 20.12 -4.67
C ILE A 165 2.59 20.82 -5.48
N ILE A 166 2.90 20.37 -6.71
CA ILE A 166 3.92 21.02 -7.56
C ILE A 166 3.49 22.48 -7.86
N MET A 167 2.24 22.67 -8.30
CA MET A 167 1.68 23.96 -8.68
C MET A 167 1.77 24.98 -7.52
N ASN A 168 1.38 24.56 -6.32
CA ASN A 168 1.41 25.41 -5.13
C ASN A 168 2.84 25.77 -4.69
N ARG A 169 3.85 24.92 -4.93
CA ARG A 169 5.24 25.31 -4.72
C ARG A 169 5.72 26.28 -5.79
N MET A 170 5.46 26.00 -7.07
CA MET A 170 5.89 26.87 -8.18
C MET A 170 5.28 28.27 -8.06
N ARG A 171 4.00 28.39 -7.65
CA ARG A 171 3.34 29.68 -7.35
C ARG A 171 3.96 30.45 -6.17
N LYS A 172 4.54 29.75 -5.19
CA LYS A 172 5.24 30.38 -4.05
C LYS A 172 6.59 30.97 -4.45
N ASP A 173 7.22 30.44 -5.50
CA ASP A 173 8.43 31.03 -6.08
C ASP A 173 8.07 32.13 -7.09
N ARG A 174 8.27 33.39 -6.69
CA ARG A 174 7.93 34.55 -7.54
C ARG A 174 8.70 34.57 -8.86
N MET A 175 9.96 34.12 -8.87
CA MET A 175 10.80 34.18 -10.08
C MET A 175 10.28 33.17 -11.10
N VAL A 176 10.14 31.90 -10.67
CA VAL A 176 9.63 30.81 -11.50
C VAL A 176 8.21 31.12 -11.98
N TYR A 177 7.29 31.47 -11.08
CA TYR A 177 5.90 31.77 -11.46
C TYR A 177 5.78 32.92 -12.47
N SER A 178 6.56 33.99 -12.30
CA SER A 178 6.49 35.16 -13.20
C SER A 178 6.81 34.83 -14.66
N ARG A 179 7.68 33.83 -14.89
CA ARG A 179 8.12 33.37 -16.21
C ARG A 179 7.26 32.23 -16.76
N LEU A 180 6.71 31.37 -15.90
CA LEU A 180 5.86 30.26 -16.32
C LEU A 180 4.42 30.66 -16.65
N ARG A 181 3.83 31.63 -15.93
CA ARG A 181 2.39 31.94 -15.99
C ARG A 181 1.82 32.26 -17.39
N SER A 182 2.66 32.76 -18.30
CA SER A 182 2.28 33.09 -19.68
C SER A 182 2.37 31.91 -20.65
N THR A 183 3.05 30.83 -20.28
CA THR A 183 3.33 29.67 -21.12
C THR A 183 2.08 28.79 -21.29
N GLU A 184 1.87 28.21 -22.46
CA GLU A 184 0.74 27.28 -22.67
C GLU A 184 0.87 26.02 -21.81
N ALA A 185 2.09 25.54 -21.56
CA ALA A 185 2.34 24.42 -20.66
C ALA A 185 1.83 24.69 -19.22
N TRP A 186 1.96 25.92 -18.72
CA TRP A 186 1.42 26.32 -17.42
C TRP A 186 -0.11 26.45 -17.46
N LYS A 187 -0.68 27.06 -18.50
CA LYS A 187 -2.13 27.20 -18.65
C LYS A 187 -2.83 25.85 -18.78
N ASP A 188 -2.23 24.90 -19.49
CA ASP A 188 -2.68 23.50 -19.55
C ASP A 188 -2.76 22.89 -18.15
N LEU A 189 -1.66 22.98 -17.38
CA LEU A 189 -1.55 22.43 -16.04
C LEU A 189 -2.55 23.08 -15.06
N GLU A 190 -2.74 24.40 -15.17
CA GLU A 190 -3.72 25.14 -14.40
C GLU A 190 -5.15 24.71 -14.72
N ARG A 191 -5.49 24.58 -16.01
CA ARG A 191 -6.80 24.05 -16.47
C ARG A 191 -7.07 22.64 -15.95
N GLU A 192 -6.07 21.76 -15.95
CA GLU A 192 -6.19 20.39 -15.44
C GLU A 192 -6.51 20.38 -13.93
N VAL A 193 -5.78 21.17 -13.15
CA VAL A 193 -5.97 21.30 -11.70
C VAL A 193 -7.29 22.00 -11.35
N GLU A 194 -7.71 23.05 -12.06
CA GLU A 194 -8.97 23.75 -11.78
C GLU A 194 -10.21 22.95 -12.19
N LYS A 195 -10.17 22.27 -13.33
CA LYS A 195 -11.21 21.32 -13.73
C LYS A 195 -11.34 20.21 -12.69
N SER A 196 -10.22 19.77 -12.12
CA SER A 196 -10.21 18.76 -11.06
C SER A 196 -10.90 19.26 -9.78
N ALA A 197 -10.58 20.46 -9.29
CA ALA A 197 -11.14 20.99 -8.05
C ALA A 197 -12.67 21.09 -8.08
N LYS A 198 -13.25 21.56 -9.21
CA LYS A 198 -14.71 21.65 -9.40
C LYS A 198 -15.39 20.28 -9.46
N GLN A 199 -14.71 19.26 -9.97
CA GLN A 199 -15.21 17.87 -9.93
C GLN A 199 -15.17 17.29 -8.52
N ASP A 200 -14.09 17.53 -7.78
CA ASP A 200 -13.89 17.03 -6.42
C ASP A 200 -14.96 17.65 -5.48
N GLU A 201 -15.25 18.94 -5.64
CA GLU A 201 -16.34 19.66 -4.97
C GLU A 201 -17.72 19.05 -5.32
N ALA A 202 -18.07 18.92 -6.60
CA ALA A 202 -19.32 18.30 -7.04
C ALA A 202 -19.48 16.84 -6.56
N GLN A 203 -18.38 16.07 -6.50
CA GLN A 203 -18.41 14.70 -6.02
C GLN A 203 -18.54 14.61 -4.49
N SER A 204 -17.99 15.57 -3.73
CA SER A 204 -18.23 15.67 -2.30
C SER A 204 -19.69 16.04 -2.00
N LEU A 205 -20.27 17.00 -2.73
CA LEU A 205 -21.67 17.41 -2.61
C LEU A 205 -22.62 16.24 -2.94
N THR A 206 -22.41 15.52 -4.04
CA THR A 206 -23.26 14.35 -4.39
C THR A 206 -23.10 13.18 -3.41
N ASN A 207 -21.94 13.02 -2.78
CA ASN A 207 -21.76 12.04 -1.69
C ASN A 207 -22.51 12.47 -0.42
N LEU A 208 -22.45 13.75 -0.04
CA LEU A 208 -23.24 14.31 1.06
C LEU A 208 -24.75 14.17 0.81
N GLU A 209 -25.23 14.47 -0.41
CA GLU A 209 -26.63 14.25 -0.79
C GLU A 209 -27.06 12.79 -0.67
N LYS A 210 -26.21 11.83 -1.06
CA LYS A 210 -26.50 10.40 -0.90
C LYS A 210 -26.59 10.00 0.57
N VAL A 211 -25.72 10.51 1.43
CA VAL A 211 -25.78 10.28 2.89
C VAL A 211 -27.05 10.91 3.48
N ILE A 212 -27.40 12.14 3.08
CA ILE A 212 -28.62 12.82 3.54
C ILE A 212 -29.89 12.07 3.08
N LYS A 213 -29.95 11.60 1.83
CA LYS A 213 -31.08 10.80 1.31
C LYS A 213 -31.19 9.46 2.05
N LYS A 214 -30.09 8.72 2.20
CA LYS A 214 -30.06 7.46 2.96
C LYS A 214 -30.52 7.65 4.41
N ASN A 215 -30.11 8.73 5.08
CA ASN A 215 -30.54 9.01 6.44
C ASN A 215 -32.03 9.44 6.53
N ARG A 216 -32.58 10.09 5.51
CA ARG A 216 -34.02 10.40 5.40
C ARG A 216 -34.87 9.17 5.16
N GLU A 217 -34.40 8.22 4.36
CA GLU A 217 -35.07 6.93 4.14
C GLU A 217 -35.15 6.10 5.43
N VAL A 218 -34.10 6.14 6.26
CA VAL A 218 -34.05 5.46 7.57
C VAL A 218 -34.91 6.14 8.64
N THR A 219 -35.16 7.46 8.54
CA THR A 219 -36.05 8.19 9.50
C THR A 219 -37.52 8.18 9.10
N ALA A 220 -37.87 7.61 7.94
CA ALA A 220 -39.24 7.47 7.45
C ALA A 220 -39.90 6.13 7.84
N GLU A 221 -39.59 5.59 9.02
CA GLU A 221 -40.38 4.50 9.59
C GLU A 221 -41.80 4.99 9.90
N LYS A 222 -42.79 4.25 9.39
CA LYS A 222 -44.21 4.64 9.45
C LYS A 222 -44.68 4.69 10.91
N PRO A 223 -45.56 5.63 11.28
CA PRO A 223 -46.17 5.61 12.60
C PRO A 223 -46.90 4.29 12.81
N THR A 224 -46.53 3.58 13.88
CA THR A 224 -47.18 2.34 14.29
C THR A 224 -48.64 2.63 14.66
N THR A 225 -49.56 2.03 13.91
CA THR A 225 -51.00 2.04 14.21
C THR A 225 -51.35 0.92 15.19
#